data_AF-A0A7H9BLK1-F1
#
_entry.id   AF-A0A7H9BLK1-F1
#
_cell.length_a   1.000
_cell.length_b   1.000
_cell.length_c   1.000
_cell.angle_alpha   90.00
_cell.angle_beta   90.00
_cell.angle_gamma   90.00
#
_symmetry.space_group_name_H-M   'P 1'
#
loop_
_entity.id
_entity.type
_entity.pdbx_description
1 polymer ?
#
loop_
_entity_poly.entity_id
_entity_poly.type
_entity_poly.pdbx_seq_one_letter_code
_entity_poly.pdbx_strand_id
1 'polypeptide(L)'
;MKLLICLFLLAMPAVASAAETAAIESAPVLSQTEKSIFQFLDDWALAWHNQALNAYLGFYAKDFTPENGLSLAQWRAQRQQRLLAANFVQIQMIAPQITRLHGENATVQFVQKYRSNQLQDQTLKTLQLIREQGRWKILRESTAPIS
;
A
#
# COMPACT_ATOMS: atom_id res chain seq x y z
N MET A 1 -69.50 31.64 9.27
CA MET A 1 -70.21 30.38 8.95
C MET A 1 -69.17 29.46 8.31
N LYS A 2 -68.68 28.37 8.87
CA LYS A 2 -69.09 27.48 9.97
C LYS A 2 -67.82 26.99 10.68
N LEU A 3 -67.85 26.98 12.00
CA LEU A 3 -66.99 26.16 12.86
C LEU A 3 -67.21 24.68 12.55
N LEU A 4 -66.16 23.88 12.62
CA LEU A 4 -66.25 22.53 13.20
C LEU A 4 -65.00 22.27 14.04
N ILE A 5 -65.25 22.13 15.35
CA ILE A 5 -64.34 21.63 16.36
C ILE A 5 -64.52 20.10 16.38
N CYS A 6 -63.43 19.36 16.34
CA CYS A 6 -63.38 17.99 16.87
C CYS A 6 -62.26 17.96 17.92
N LEU A 7 -62.66 17.76 19.17
CA LEU A 7 -61.79 17.56 20.32
C LEU A 7 -61.94 16.09 20.74
N PHE A 8 -60.85 15.32 20.79
CA PHE A 8 -60.75 14.13 21.61
C PHE A 8 -59.36 14.06 22.25
N LEU A 9 -59.35 13.62 23.50
CA LEU A 9 -58.33 13.80 24.54
C LEU A 9 -57.01 13.03 24.35
N LEU A 10 -55.94 13.71 24.79
CA LEU A 10 -54.73 13.28 25.55
C LEU A 10 -54.13 11.88 25.34
N ALA A 11 -52.86 11.88 24.89
CA ALA A 11 -51.79 11.09 25.49
C ALA A 11 -50.42 11.79 25.26
N MET A 12 -49.63 11.97 26.32
CA MET A 12 -48.17 12.11 26.24
C MET A 12 -47.56 11.08 27.20
N PRO A 13 -46.46 10.42 26.82
CA PRO A 13 -45.17 10.93 27.28
C PRO A 13 -44.04 10.87 26.23
N ALA A 14 -43.02 11.68 26.50
CA ALA A 14 -41.76 11.81 25.78
C ALA A 14 -40.89 10.56 25.83
N VAL A 15 -40.12 10.27 24.77
CA VAL A 15 -38.72 9.79 24.90
C VAL A 15 -37.94 10.14 23.63
N ALA A 16 -36.70 10.56 23.84
CA ALA A 16 -35.68 10.96 22.88
C ALA A 16 -35.50 10.02 21.67
N SER A 17 -35.16 10.61 20.52
CA SER A 17 -34.26 9.95 19.57
C SER A 17 -32.95 10.72 19.49
N ALA A 18 -32.26 10.76 20.63
CA ALA A 18 -30.82 10.91 20.69
C ALA A 18 -30.23 9.49 20.63
N ALA A 19 -30.33 8.84 19.47
CA ALA A 19 -29.77 7.51 19.24
C ALA A 19 -29.59 7.25 17.73
N GLU A 20 -29.00 8.21 17.01
CA GLU A 20 -28.42 7.95 15.68
C GLU A 20 -27.02 8.56 15.64
N THR A 21 -26.22 8.24 16.66
CA THR A 21 -24.77 8.51 16.67
C THR A 21 -24.00 7.35 17.31
N ALA A 22 -24.55 6.14 17.18
CA ALA A 22 -23.84 4.93 17.56
C ALA A 22 -23.42 4.20 16.28
N ALA A 23 -22.09 4.11 16.13
CA ALA A 23 -21.38 3.18 15.26
C ALA A 23 -21.35 3.49 13.74
N ILE A 24 -20.65 4.56 13.36
CA ILE A 24 -19.67 4.39 12.29
C ILE A 24 -18.36 4.06 13.00
N GLU A 25 -18.04 2.77 13.03
CA GLU A 25 -16.72 2.27 13.41
C GLU A 25 -15.70 2.94 12.47
N SER A 26 -15.06 3.99 12.97
CA SER A 26 -14.16 4.81 12.17
C SER A 26 -12.95 3.98 11.78
N ALA A 27 -12.84 3.62 10.51
CA ALA A 27 -11.60 3.08 9.96
C ALA A 27 -10.43 4.00 10.35
N PRO A 28 -9.25 3.44 10.70
CA PRO A 28 -8.12 4.24 11.13
C PRO A 28 -7.75 5.26 10.04
N VAL A 29 -7.73 6.53 10.41
CA VAL A 29 -7.32 7.61 9.49
C VAL A 29 -5.80 7.56 9.33
N LEU A 30 -5.34 7.21 8.13
CA LEU A 30 -3.91 7.22 7.81
C LEU A 30 -3.32 8.63 7.91
N SER A 31 -2.15 8.73 8.54
CA SER A 31 -1.31 9.93 8.54
C SER A 31 -0.82 10.28 7.13
N GLN A 32 -0.37 11.52 6.94
CA GLN A 32 0.19 11.95 5.66
C GLN A 32 1.44 11.14 5.28
N THR A 33 2.25 10.75 6.27
CA THR A 33 3.43 9.92 6.07
C THR A 33 3.05 8.53 5.56
N GLU A 34 2.08 7.88 6.18
CA GLU A 34 1.58 6.55 5.74
C GLU A 34 1.01 6.62 4.31
N LYS A 35 0.21 7.65 4.01
CA LYS A 35 -0.29 7.88 2.64
C LYS A 35 0.85 8.01 1.62
N SER A 36 1.92 8.73 1.96
CA SER A 36 3.07 8.88 1.08
C SER A 36 3.85 7.57 0.86
N ILE A 37 3.84 6.67 1.84
CA ILE A 37 4.44 5.33 1.72
C ILE A 37 3.59 4.47 0.80
N PHE A 38 2.25 4.47 0.95
CA PHE A 38 1.38 3.71 0.05
C PHE A 38 1.46 4.23 -1.39
N GLN A 39 1.48 5.55 -1.59
CA GLN A 39 1.72 6.14 -2.92
C GLN A 39 3.07 5.69 -3.51
N PHE A 40 4.12 5.65 -2.69
CA PHE A 40 5.44 5.16 -3.13
C PHE A 40 5.37 3.71 -3.62
N LEU A 41 4.62 2.83 -2.94
CA LEU A 41 4.45 1.43 -3.34
C LEU A 41 3.69 1.32 -4.66
N ASP A 42 2.63 2.11 -4.84
CA ASP A 42 1.83 2.12 -6.06
C ASP A 42 2.67 2.61 -7.26
N ASP A 43 3.44 3.68 -7.09
CA ASP A 43 4.33 4.21 -8.13
C ASP A 43 5.44 3.21 -8.48
N TRP A 44 6.00 2.52 -7.48
CA TRP A 44 7.00 1.47 -7.67
C TRP A 44 6.43 0.29 -8.46
N ALA A 45 5.23 -0.18 -8.08
CA ALA A 45 4.54 -1.27 -8.76
C ALA A 45 4.16 -0.88 -10.20
N LEU A 46 3.72 0.36 -10.42
CA LEU A 46 3.39 0.88 -11.74
C LEU A 46 4.63 0.97 -12.64
N ALA A 47 5.76 1.47 -12.12
CA ALA A 47 7.01 1.50 -12.87
C ALA A 47 7.49 0.10 -13.27
N TRP A 48 7.30 -0.88 -12.39
CA TRP A 48 7.61 -2.28 -12.68
C TRP A 48 6.64 -2.86 -13.73
N HIS A 49 5.33 -2.65 -13.57
CA HIS A 49 4.30 -3.06 -14.53
C HIS A 49 4.58 -2.54 -15.94
N ASN A 50 4.94 -1.26 -16.05
CA ASN A 50 5.26 -0.60 -17.32
C ASN A 50 6.66 -0.96 -17.87
N GLN A 51 7.41 -1.83 -17.18
CA GLN A 51 8.77 -2.20 -17.52
C GLN A 51 9.70 -0.99 -17.71
N ALA A 52 9.41 0.11 -17.02
CA ALA A 52 10.12 1.37 -17.13
C ALA A 52 11.43 1.32 -16.32
N LEU A 53 12.45 0.64 -16.85
CA LEU A 53 13.68 0.26 -16.14
C LEU A 53 14.30 1.40 -15.32
N ASN A 54 14.51 2.57 -15.90
CA ASN A 54 15.14 3.69 -15.20
C ASN A 54 14.26 4.24 -14.07
N ALA A 55 12.94 4.30 -14.28
CA ALA A 55 12.00 4.71 -13.24
C ALA A 55 11.99 3.69 -12.10
N TYR A 56 11.86 2.40 -12.43
CA TYR A 56 11.86 1.28 -11.49
C TYR A 56 13.14 1.23 -10.64
N LEU A 57 14.32 1.27 -11.27
CA LEU A 57 15.59 1.29 -10.54
C LEU A 57 15.77 2.58 -9.72
N GLY A 58 15.11 3.67 -10.12
CA GLY A 58 15.06 4.93 -9.39
C GLY A 58 14.31 4.87 -8.06
N PHE A 59 13.58 3.80 -7.74
CA PHE A 59 12.98 3.60 -6.40
C PHE A 59 13.97 3.07 -5.37
N TYR A 60 15.15 2.62 -5.79
CA TYR A 60 16.15 2.06 -4.89
C TYR A 60 17.11 3.14 -4.41
N ALA A 61 17.46 3.08 -3.13
CA ALA A 61 18.40 4.01 -2.49
C ALA A 61 19.80 3.88 -3.08
N LYS A 62 20.63 4.92 -2.90
CA LYS A 62 22.04 4.85 -3.32
C LYS A 62 22.78 3.72 -2.60
N ASP A 63 22.48 3.55 -1.30
CA ASP A 63 23.08 2.56 -0.43
C ASP A 63 22.25 1.27 -0.34
N PHE A 64 21.38 1.03 -1.34
CA PHE A 64 20.60 -0.20 -1.43
C PHE A 64 21.52 -1.44 -1.38
N THR A 65 21.19 -2.35 -0.46
CA THR A 65 21.91 -3.61 -0.32
C THR A 65 21.02 -4.78 -0.72
N PRO A 66 21.31 -5.46 -1.84
CA PRO A 66 20.57 -6.65 -2.26
C PRO A 66 20.67 -7.79 -1.24
N GLU A 67 19.69 -8.69 -1.28
CA GLU A 67 19.77 -9.96 -0.57
C GLU A 67 20.68 -10.99 -1.25
N ASN A 68 20.87 -12.13 -0.58
CA ASN A 68 21.57 -13.30 -1.10
C ASN A 68 23.04 -13.04 -1.49
N GLY A 69 23.66 -12.02 -0.89
CA GLY A 69 25.07 -11.68 -1.11
C GLY A 69 25.38 -11.10 -2.48
N LEU A 70 24.38 -10.71 -3.27
CA LEU A 70 24.60 -10.07 -4.57
C LEU A 70 25.20 -8.68 -4.39
N SER A 71 26.20 -8.36 -5.22
CA SER A 71 26.61 -6.95 -5.38
C SER A 71 25.47 -6.16 -6.05
N LEU A 72 25.43 -4.85 -5.79
CA LEU A 72 24.46 -3.94 -6.40
C LEU A 72 24.47 -4.02 -7.94
N ALA A 73 25.66 -4.17 -8.55
CA ALA A 73 25.80 -4.29 -10.00
C ALA A 73 25.21 -5.60 -10.54
N GLN A 74 25.50 -6.73 -9.90
CA GLN A 74 24.93 -8.03 -10.28
C GLN A 74 23.40 -8.03 -10.13
N TRP A 75 22.89 -7.46 -9.03
CA TRP A 75 21.45 -7.33 -8.82
C TRP A 75 20.79 -6.48 -9.90
N ARG A 76 21.37 -5.33 -10.27
CA ARG A 76 20.86 -4.48 -11.35
C ARG A 76 20.83 -5.22 -12.69
N ALA A 77 21.92 -5.89 -13.05
CA ALA A 77 22.01 -6.66 -14.29
C ALA A 77 20.96 -7.78 -14.34
N GLN A 78 20.81 -8.54 -13.25
CA GLN A 78 19.80 -9.60 -13.15
C GLN A 78 18.38 -9.05 -13.27
N ARG A 79 18.07 -7.94 -12.58
CA ARG A 79 16.75 -7.30 -12.64
C ARG A 79 16.45 -6.76 -14.03
N GLN A 80 17.40 -6.08 -14.65
CA GLN A 80 17.27 -5.58 -16.01
C GLN A 80 17.01 -6.72 -17.01
N GLN A 81 17.80 -7.80 -16.94
CA GLN A 81 17.60 -8.95 -17.82
C GLN A 81 16.20 -9.54 -17.66
N ARG A 82 15.75 -9.78 -16.42
CA ARG A 82 14.41 -10.34 -16.17
C ARG A 82 13.30 -9.40 -16.64
N LEU A 83 13.46 -8.10 -16.41
CA LEU A 83 12.46 -7.11 -16.80
C LEU A 83 12.33 -6.99 -18.32
N LEU A 84 13.45 -7.02 -19.05
CA LEU A 84 13.47 -6.87 -20.51
C LEU A 84 13.15 -8.17 -21.26
N ALA A 85 13.35 -9.34 -20.64
CA ALA A 85 13.01 -10.63 -21.24
C ALA A 85 11.50 -10.95 -21.20
N ALA A 86 10.74 -10.28 -20.34
CA ALA A 86 9.30 -10.47 -20.22
C ALA A 86 8.54 -9.63 -21.27
N ASN A 87 7.51 -10.21 -21.89
CA ASN A 87 6.63 -9.46 -22.80
C ASN A 87 5.66 -8.55 -22.05
N PHE A 88 5.36 -8.91 -20.81
CA PHE A 88 4.55 -8.13 -19.89
C PHE A 88 4.97 -8.47 -18.45
N VAL A 89 4.72 -7.53 -17.55
CA VAL A 89 4.83 -7.75 -16.11
C VAL A 89 3.54 -7.28 -15.43
N GLN A 90 2.98 -8.10 -14.55
CA GLN A 90 1.84 -7.76 -13.70
C GLN A 90 2.26 -7.93 -12.25
N ILE A 91 2.14 -6.85 -11.49
CA ILE A 91 2.41 -6.80 -10.05
C ILE A 91 1.09 -6.51 -9.35
N GLN A 92 0.69 -7.39 -8.44
CA GLN A 92 -0.40 -7.12 -7.50
C GLN A 92 0.14 -7.22 -6.08
N MET A 93 -0.04 -6.17 -5.31
CA MET A 93 0.26 -6.15 -3.88
C MET A 93 -1.02 -6.42 -3.11
N ILE A 94 -1.00 -7.42 -2.24
CA ILE A 94 -2.13 -7.82 -1.41
C ILE A 94 -1.82 -7.42 0.02
N ALA A 95 -2.77 -6.70 0.62
CA ALA A 95 -2.73 -6.23 2.00
C ALA A 95 -1.37 -5.63 2.39
N PRO A 96 -0.92 -4.54 1.74
CA PRO A 96 0.29 -3.85 2.18
C PRO A 96 0.09 -3.27 3.57
N GLN A 97 1.04 -3.55 4.46
CA GLN A 97 1.03 -3.12 5.85
C GLN A 97 2.35 -2.44 6.21
N ILE A 98 2.27 -1.29 6.87
CA ILE A 98 3.43 -0.63 7.46
C ILE A 98 3.66 -1.26 8.83
N THR A 99 4.70 -2.09 8.95
CA THR A 99 5.00 -2.84 10.19
C THR A 99 5.88 -2.05 11.14
N ARG A 100 6.61 -1.04 10.64
CA ARG A 100 7.39 -0.09 11.43
C ARG A 100 7.40 1.27 10.73
N LEU A 101 7.29 2.34 11.51
CA LEU A 101 7.44 3.72 11.03
C LEU A 101 8.13 4.54 12.12
N HIS A 102 9.30 5.11 11.80
CA HIS A 102 10.07 5.94 12.73
C HIS A 102 10.89 6.99 11.99
N GLY A 103 10.47 8.25 12.10
CA GLY A 103 11.08 9.37 11.39
C GLY A 103 11.14 9.12 9.89
N GLU A 104 12.36 9.12 9.34
CA GLU A 104 12.63 8.94 7.92
C GLU A 104 12.79 7.46 7.50
N ASN A 105 12.39 6.51 8.34
CA ASN A 105 12.48 5.07 8.07
C ASN A 105 11.12 4.38 8.21
N ALA A 106 10.85 3.42 7.33
CA ALA A 106 9.66 2.58 7.40
C ALA A 106 9.97 1.14 6.98
N THR A 107 9.18 0.19 7.47
CA THR A 107 9.16 -1.19 6.96
C THR A 107 7.75 -1.50 6.49
N VAL A 108 7.64 -1.99 5.27
CA VAL A 108 6.37 -2.42 4.67
C VAL A 108 6.45 -3.91 4.36
N GLN A 109 5.38 -4.64 4.64
CA GLN A 109 5.22 -6.03 4.24
C GLN A 109 3.93 -6.22 3.44
N PHE A 110 3.98 -7.04 2.39
CA PHE A 110 2.82 -7.39 1.57
C PHE A 110 3.02 -8.74 0.88
N VAL A 111 1.91 -9.38 0.50
CA VAL A 111 1.96 -10.50 -0.43
C VAL A 111 2.04 -9.93 -1.85
N GLN A 112 3.07 -10.31 -2.60
CA GLN A 112 3.21 -9.95 -4.00
C GLN A 112 2.74 -11.13 -4.86
N LYS A 113 1.76 -10.90 -5.71
CA LYS A 113 1.48 -11.76 -6.87
C LYS A 113 2.20 -11.18 -8.08
N TYR A 114 3.11 -11.96 -8.62
CA TYR A 114 3.83 -11.64 -9.86
C TYR A 114 3.30 -12.51 -10.98
N ARG A 115 3.10 -11.90 -12.16
CA ARG A 115 2.81 -12.64 -13.38
C ARG A 115 3.52 -12.01 -14.58
N SER A 116 4.04 -12.87 -15.44
CA SER A 116 4.60 -12.55 -16.75
C SER A 116 4.19 -13.63 -17.74
N ASN A 117 4.68 -13.55 -18.97
CA ASN A 117 4.54 -14.63 -19.95
C ASN A 117 5.35 -15.89 -19.60
N GLN A 118 6.34 -15.80 -18.71
CA GLN A 118 7.29 -16.89 -18.41
C GLN A 118 7.13 -17.45 -16.99
N LEU A 119 6.58 -16.65 -16.08
CA LEU A 119 6.56 -16.97 -14.66
C LEU A 119 5.31 -16.40 -14.01
N GLN A 120 4.71 -17.20 -13.13
CA GLN A 120 3.71 -16.77 -12.16
C GLN A 120 4.19 -17.21 -10.78
N ASP A 121 4.17 -16.28 -9.83
CA ASP A 121 4.73 -16.50 -8.49
C ASP A 121 3.96 -15.69 -7.45
N GLN A 122 3.96 -16.18 -6.20
CA GLN A 122 3.37 -15.51 -5.06
C GLN A 122 4.32 -15.58 -3.87
N THR A 123 4.75 -14.42 -3.37
CA THR A 123 5.78 -14.31 -2.33
C THR A 123 5.38 -13.30 -1.25
N LEU A 124 5.94 -13.46 -0.05
CA LEU A 124 5.90 -12.42 0.97
C LEU A 124 7.08 -11.47 0.75
N LYS A 125 6.77 -10.19 0.50
CA LYS A 125 7.75 -9.12 0.33
C LYS A 125 7.87 -8.29 1.58
N THR A 126 9.10 -7.96 1.97
CA THR A 126 9.37 -6.91 2.95
C THR A 126 10.28 -5.86 2.35
N LEU A 127 9.86 -4.59 2.39
CA LEU A 127 10.64 -3.45 1.95
C LEU A 127 11.02 -2.61 3.17
N GLN A 128 12.32 -2.38 3.35
CA GLN A 128 12.79 -1.34 4.27
C GLN A 128 13.02 -0.07 3.47
N LEU A 129 12.32 0.98 3.85
CA LEU A 129 12.31 2.27 3.19
C LEU A 129 13.09 3.28 4.01
N ILE A 130 13.79 4.16 3.30
CA ILE A 130 14.44 5.35 3.84
C ILE A 130 13.99 6.56 3.04
N ARG A 131 13.88 7.72 3.69
CA ARG A 131 13.59 8.97 3.00
C ARG A 131 14.89 9.70 2.66
N GLU A 132 15.18 9.81 1.37
CA GLU A 132 16.32 10.53 0.82
C GLU A 132 15.82 11.76 0.06
N GLN A 133 16.30 12.96 0.43
CA GLN A 133 15.95 14.20 -0.27
C GLN A 133 14.43 14.41 -0.40
N GLY A 134 13.68 14.09 0.66
CA GLY A 134 12.22 14.22 0.72
C GLY A 134 11.43 13.12 0.00
N ARG A 135 12.09 12.10 -0.56
CA ARG A 135 11.45 10.99 -1.27
C ARG A 135 11.77 9.65 -0.62
N TRP A 136 10.77 8.78 -0.52
CA TRP A 136 10.99 7.39 -0.12
C TRP A 136 11.84 6.64 -1.15
N LYS A 137 12.67 5.72 -0.66
CA LYS A 137 13.55 4.83 -1.41
C LYS A 137 13.63 3.47 -0.71
N ILE A 138 13.83 2.40 -1.47
CA ILE A 138 14.09 1.05 -0.95
C ILE A 138 15.56 0.94 -0.55
N LEU A 139 15.81 0.73 0.73
CA LEU A 139 17.14 0.46 1.29
C LEU A 139 17.45 -1.05 1.35
N ARG A 140 16.43 -1.86 1.65
CA ARG A 140 16.49 -3.33 1.61
C ARG A 140 15.20 -3.88 1.03
N GLU A 141 15.29 -4.97 0.27
CA GLU A 141 14.17 -5.73 -0.25
C GLU A 141 14.36 -7.20 0.08
N SER A 142 13.39 -7.80 0.78
CA SER A 142 13.39 -9.23 1.07
C SER A 142 12.24 -10.00 0.46
N THR A 143 12.48 -11.28 0.19
CA THR A 143 11.49 -12.19 -0.39
C THR A 143 11.47 -13.51 0.37
N ALA A 144 10.29 -13.92 0.82
CA ALA A 144 10.07 -15.24 1.41
C ALA A 144 8.96 -16.00 0.65
N PRO A 145 9.03 -17.34 0.58
CA PRO A 145 7.92 -18.14 0.08
C PRO A 145 6.70 -17.99 0.99
N ILE A 146 5.51 -18.15 0.42
CA ILE A 146 4.28 -18.30 1.20
C ILE A 146 4.09 -19.80 1.42
N SER A 147 4.12 -20.22 2.69
CA SER A 147 3.86 -21.61 3.11
C SER A 147 2.36 -21.90 3.19
#